data_AF-A0A0Q4SZA0-F1
#
_entry.id   AF-A0A0Q4SZA0-F1
#
_cell.length_a   1.000
_cell.length_b   1.000
_cell.length_c   1.000
_cell.angle_alpha   90.00
_cell.angle_beta   90.00
_cell.angle_gamma   90.00
#
_symmetry.space_group_name_H-M   'P 1'
#
loop_
_entity.id
_entity.type
_entity.pdbx_description
1 polymer ?
#
loop_
_entity_poly.entity_id
_entity_poly.type
_entity_poly.pdbx_seq_one_letter_code
_entity_poly.pdbx_strand_id
1 'polypeptide(L)'
;MHILQSNKLNRFYTGFTSDFNTRLEFHQNAESHKFTANATDWKIFLKIECENKNQGLLIEKHIKKMKSKTYIENLIQYPDIILKFKEKYN
;
A
#
# COMPACT_ATOMS: atom_id res chain seq x y z
N MET A 1 -2.50 -6.16 2.28
CA MET A 1 -2.15 -4.71 2.19
C MET A 1 -1.28 -4.50 0.94
N HIS A 2 -1.43 -3.36 0.27
CA HIS A 2 -0.73 -3.06 -0.96
C HIS A 2 -0.24 -1.61 -0.94
N ILE A 3 0.95 -1.39 -1.49
CA ILE A 3 1.52 -0.09 -1.75
C ILE A 3 1.70 0.02 -3.26
N LEU A 4 1.11 1.06 -3.83
CA LEU A 4 1.29 1.42 -5.23
C LEU A 4 2.20 2.64 -5.32
N GLN A 5 3.09 2.66 -6.29
CA GLN A 5 3.92 3.82 -6.61
C GLN A 5 3.50 4.37 -7.97
N SER A 6 3.40 5.69 -8.08
CA SER A 6 3.34 6.36 -9.36
C SER A 6 4.65 7.09 -9.60
N ASN A 7 5.35 6.73 -10.68
CA ASN A 7 6.56 7.42 -11.09
C ASN A 7 6.25 8.84 -11.58
N LYS A 8 5.14 9.02 -12.30
CA LYS A 8 4.70 10.34 -12.79
C LYS A 8 4.42 11.33 -11.67
N LEU A 9 3.76 10.89 -10.59
CA LEU A 9 3.46 11.75 -9.44
C LEU A 9 4.54 11.72 -8.37
N ASN A 10 5.54 10.83 -8.48
CA ASN A 10 6.52 10.51 -7.44
C ASN A 10 5.86 10.31 -6.05
N ARG A 11 4.70 9.65 -6.03
CA ARG A 11 3.84 9.47 -4.86
C ARG A 11 3.54 8.00 -4.63
N PHE A 12 3.30 7.67 -3.36
CA PHE A 12 2.89 6.34 -2.93
C PHE A 12 1.45 6.37 -2.47
N TYR A 13 0.68 5.38 -2.91
CA TYR A 13 -0.65 5.07 -2.41
C TYR A 13 -0.58 3.82 -1.55
N THR A 14 -1.01 3.91 -0.29
CA THR A 14 -1.02 2.78 0.64
C THR A 14 -2.47 2.42 0.97
N GLY A 15 -2.84 1.16 0.76
CA GLY A 15 -4.20 0.68 1.01
C GLY A 15 -4.28 -0.80 1.33
N PHE A 16 -5.19 -1.16 2.24
CA PHE A 16 -5.58 -2.53 2.50
C PHE A 16 -6.83 -2.88 1.67
N THR A 17 -6.78 -4.03 1.00
CA THR A 17 -7.94 -4.64 0.35
C THR A 17 -7.81 -6.15 0.45
N SER A 18 -8.94 -6.84 0.63
CA SER A 18 -8.99 -8.30 0.57
C SER A 18 -8.93 -8.79 -0.87
N ASP A 19 -9.56 -8.05 -1.80
CA ASP A 19 -9.50 -8.34 -3.24
C ASP A 19 -8.70 -7.26 -3.96
N PHE A 20 -7.51 -7.61 -4.43
CA PHE A 20 -6.60 -6.67 -5.07
C PHE A 20 -6.98 -6.39 -6.53
N ASN A 21 -7.41 -7.41 -7.28
CA ASN A 21 -7.72 -7.28 -8.70
C ASN A 21 -8.91 -6.35 -8.93
N THR A 22 -10.01 -6.59 -8.21
CA THR A 22 -11.21 -5.74 -8.27
C THR A 22 -10.88 -4.30 -7.89
N ARG A 23 -10.01 -4.12 -6.89
CA ARG A 23 -9.59 -2.78 -6.44
C ARG A 23 -8.71 -2.07 -7.47
N LEU A 24 -7.82 -2.81 -8.15
CA LEU A 24 -6.97 -2.26 -9.20
C LEU A 24 -7.80 -1.83 -10.42
N GLU A 25 -8.78 -2.63 -10.84
CA GLU A 25 -9.74 -2.26 -11.89
C GLU A 25 -10.54 -1.00 -11.51
N PHE A 26 -10.95 -0.88 -10.24
CA PHE A 26 -11.57 0.32 -9.71
C PHE A 26 -10.66 1.56 -9.75
N HIS A 27 -9.35 1.36 -9.56
CA HIS A 27 -8.37 2.45 -9.66
C HIS A 27 -8.10 2.85 -11.11
N GLN A 28 -8.15 1.91 -12.06
CA GLN A 28 -8.02 2.18 -13.50
C GLN A 28 -9.22 2.95 -14.04
N ASN A 29 -10.43 2.63 -13.57
CA ASN A 29 -11.67 3.32 -13.93
C ASN A 29 -12.06 4.39 -12.89
N ALA A 30 -11.12 4.87 -12.08
CA ALA A 30 -11.43 5.81 -11.01
C ALA A 30 -11.92 7.14 -11.59
N GLU A 31 -13.09 7.57 -11.14
CA GLU A 31 -13.64 8.89 -11.47
C GLU A 31 -12.65 10.01 -11.12
N SER A 32 -12.61 11.07 -11.94
CA SER A 32 -11.62 12.16 -11.88
C SER A 32 -11.51 12.88 -10.53
N HIS A 33 -12.52 12.74 -9.65
CA HIS A 33 -12.50 13.32 -8.30
C HIS A 33 -11.63 12.53 -7.30
N LYS A 34 -11.22 11.30 -7.63
CA LYS A 34 -10.44 10.45 -6.72
C LYS A 34 -8.95 10.72 -6.86
N PHE A 35 -8.24 10.65 -5.74
CA PHE A 35 -6.78 10.82 -5.70
C PHE A 35 -6.04 9.93 -6.70
N THR A 36 -6.53 8.71 -6.91
CA THR A 36 -5.94 7.74 -7.83
C THR A 36 -6.21 8.04 -9.30
N ALA A 37 -7.17 8.90 -9.65
CA ALA A 37 -7.38 9.35 -11.03
C ALA A 37 -6.28 10.31 -11.51
N ASN A 38 -5.52 10.92 -10.59
CA ASN A 38 -4.42 11.83 -10.93
C ASN A 38 -3.21 11.13 -11.58
N ALA A 39 -3.13 9.80 -11.50
CA ALA A 39 -2.11 9.02 -12.18
C ALA A 39 -2.72 7.75 -12.76
N THR A 40 -2.33 7.42 -13.98
CA THR A 40 -2.68 6.15 -14.62
C THR A 40 -1.54 5.12 -14.55
N ASP A 41 -0.34 5.54 -14.14
CA ASP A 41 0.86 4.70 -14.03
C ASP A 41 1.05 4.16 -12.59
N TRP A 42 -0.03 3.69 -11.96
CA TRP A 42 0.10 3.04 -10.64
C TRP A 42 0.71 1.65 -10.82
N LYS A 43 1.93 1.47 -10.29
CA LYS A 43 2.62 0.17 -10.27
C LYS A 43 2.63 -0.39 -8.86
N ILE A 44 2.54 -1.72 -8.75
CA ILE A 44 2.65 -2.40 -7.48
C ILE A 44 4.10 -2.24 -6.98
N PHE A 45 4.25 -1.56 -5.85
CA PHE A 45 5.54 -1.36 -5.21
C PHE A 45 5.80 -2.45 -4.16
N LEU A 46 4.81 -2.70 -3.30
CA LEU A 46 4.90 -3.71 -2.25
C LEU A 46 3.55 -4.35 -2.00
N LYS A 47 3.53 -5.67 -1.83
CA LYS A 47 2.35 -6.42 -1.38
C LYS A 47 2.70 -7.13 -0.07
N ILE A 48 1.89 -6.88 0.94
CA ILE A 48 2.00 -7.51 2.26
C ILE A 48 0.78 -8.38 2.44
N GLU A 49 0.98 -9.69 2.48
CA GLU A 49 -0.06 -10.64 2.85
C GLU A 49 -0.32 -10.56 4.35
N CYS A 50 -1.57 -10.28 4.72
CA CYS A 50 -2.00 -10.18 6.11
C CYS A 50 -2.98 -11.32 6.37
N GLU A 51 -2.86 -11.97 7.52
CA GLU A 51 -3.74 -13.09 7.91
C GLU A 51 -5.14 -12.58 8.25
N ASN A 52 -5.21 -11.43 8.92
CA ASN A 52 -6.46 -10.84 9.38
C ASN A 52 -6.67 -9.43 8.81
N LYS A 53 -7.94 -9.06 8.58
CA LYS A 53 -8.32 -7.69 8.19
C LYS A 53 -7.81 -6.66 9.19
N ASN A 54 -7.90 -6.96 10.49
CA ASN A 54 -7.46 -6.06 11.55
C ASN A 54 -5.94 -5.83 11.51
N GLN A 55 -5.16 -6.91 11.33
CA GLN A 55 -3.70 -6.84 11.15
C GLN A 55 -3.36 -5.94 9.96
N GLY A 56 -4.01 -6.15 8.81
CA GLY A 56 -3.79 -5.32 7.62
C GLY A 56 -4.13 -3.84 7.82
N LEU A 57 -5.20 -3.52 8.55
CA LEU A 57 -5.57 -2.13 8.88
C LEU A 57 -4.57 -1.48 9.84
N LEU A 58 -4.06 -2.21 10.84
CA LEU A 58 -3.06 -1.71 11.79
C LEU A 58 -1.73 -1.41 11.10
N ILE A 59 -1.27 -2.32 10.23
CA ILE A 59 -0.06 -2.14 9.43
C ILE A 59 -0.24 -0.95 8.47
N GLU A 60 -1.38 -0.85 7.78
CA GLU A 60 -1.69 0.29 6.91
C GLU A 60 -1.63 1.63 7.67
N LYS A 61 -2.29 1.68 8.84
CA LYS A 61 -2.31 2.87 9.70
C LYS A 61 -0.90 3.23 10.18
N HIS A 62 -0.08 2.24 10.53
CA HIS A 62 1.31 2.45 10.94
C HIS A 62 2.12 3.08 9.80
N ILE A 63 2.08 2.50 8.61
CA ILE A 63 2.84 2.97 7.45
C ILE A 63 2.37 4.37 7.03
N LYS A 64 1.05 4.62 7.03
CA LYS A 64 0.49 5.96 6.80
C LYS A 64 0.91 6.97 7.87
N LYS A 65 1.12 6.55 9.12
CA LYS A 65 1.59 7.41 10.21
C LYS A 65 3.04 7.84 10.03
N MET A 66 3.89 6.99 9.46
CA MET A 66 5.30 7.31 9.23
C MET A 66 5.49 8.46 8.23
N LYS A 67 4.59 8.59 7.23
CA LYS A 67 4.60 9.65 6.20
C LYS A 67 5.97 9.89 5.55
N SER A 68 6.79 8.85 5.47
CA SER A 68 8.17 8.93 4.97
C SER A 68 8.32 8.04 3.73
N LYS A 69 8.78 8.65 2.64
CA LYS A 69 9.10 7.94 1.39
C LYS A 69 10.21 6.93 1.63
N THR A 70 11.30 7.35 2.28
CA THR A 70 12.43 6.47 2.63
C THR A 70 11.97 5.30 3.50
N TYR A 71 10.99 5.51 4.39
CA TYR A 71 10.43 4.41 5.17
C TYR A 71 9.76 3.37 4.29
N ILE A 72 8.93 3.79 3.33
CA ILE A 72 8.27 2.90 2.38
C ILE A 72 9.29 2.15 1.52
N GLU A 73 10.34 2.84 1.07
CA GLU A 73 11.44 2.25 0.31
C GLU A 73 12.21 1.22 1.16
N ASN A 74 12.45 1.49 2.43
CA ASN A 74 13.09 0.53 3.33
C ASN A 74 12.26 -0.73 3.55
N LEU A 75 10.92 -0.67 3.46
CA LEU A 75 10.08 -1.87 3.59
C LEU A 75 10.35 -2.91 2.49
N ILE A 76 10.77 -2.48 1.30
CA ILE A 76 11.14 -3.41 0.22
C ILE A 76 12.54 -3.99 0.42
N GLN A 77 13.46 -3.19 0.99
CA GLN A 77 14.82 -3.62 1.26
C GLN A 77 14.93 -4.56 2.46
N TYR A 78 14.06 -4.37 3.46
CA TYR A 78 14.10 -5.12 4.71
C TYR A 78 12.76 -5.86 4.93
N PRO A 79 12.56 -7.02 4.30
CA PRO A 79 11.37 -7.84 4.49
C PRO A 79 11.17 -8.30 5.94
N ASP A 80 12.25 -8.36 6.73
CA ASP A 80 12.20 -8.59 8.19
C ASP A 80 11.29 -7.61 8.92
N ILE A 81 11.20 -6.35 8.46
CA ILE A 81 10.30 -5.36 9.05
C ILE A 81 8.84 -5.79 8.86
N ILE A 82 8.52 -6.35 7.70
CA ILE A 82 7.18 -6.87 7.39
C ILE A 82 6.88 -8.08 8.29
N LEU A 83 7.85 -8.96 8.50
CA LEU A 83 7.70 -10.10 9.42
C LEU A 83 7.40 -9.61 10.84
N LYS A 84 8.20 -8.66 11.36
CA LYS A 84 7.99 -8.04 12.67
C LYS A 84 6.63 -7.39 12.79
N PHE A 85 6.09 -6.80 11.71
CA PHE A 85 4.75 -6.27 11.72
C PHE A 85 3.68 -7.34 11.83
N LYS A 86 3.84 -8.46 11.11
CA LYS A 86 2.92 -9.59 11.23
C LYS A 86 2.91 -10.13 12.66
N GLU A 87 4.09 -10.35 13.23
CA GLU A 87 4.24 -10.82 14.62
C GLU A 87 3.68 -9.84 15.65
N LYS A 88 3.95 -8.54 15.48
CA LYS A 88 3.50 -7.49 16.40
C LYS A 88 1.98 -7.28 16.40
N TYR A 89 1.34 -7.53 15.27
CA TYR A 89 -0.10 -7.31 15.08
C TYR A 89 -0.87 -8.62 14.87
N ASN A 90 -0.31 -9.75 15.32
CA ASN A 90 -0.96 -11.06 15.39
C ASN A 90 -2.00 -11.10 16.51
#